data_AF-A0A9Q2NTV1-F1
#
_entry.id   AF-A0A9Q2NTV1-F1
#
_cell.length_a   1.000
_cell.length_b   1.000
_cell.length_c   1.000
_cell.angle_alpha   90.00
_cell.angle_beta   90.00
_cell.angle_gamma   90.00
#
_symmetry.space_group_name_H-M   'P 1'
#
loop_
_entity.id
_entity.type
_entity.pdbx_description
1 polymer ?
#
loop_
_entity_poly.entity_id
_entity_poly.type
_entity_poly.pdbx_seq_one_letter_code
_entity_poly.pdbx_strand_id
1 'polypeptide(L)'
;MEQLIDALLDWIDHNSSYDIGHVPHPIVLQLTPEALTREFYTGVPHLMPDDGVDERVNALYAAGDGPHGTIYLLAAGVYQDAEFFDQPTENPLWREVLLHELVHHVQWQSGVADTWQCPAQGESEAYSLGARYLTQSAATDPMPNRNFWSMIYSRC
;
A
#
# COMPACT_ATOMS: atom_id res chain seq x y z
N MET A 1 7.69 -13.28 3.59
CA MET A 1 6.95 -12.04 3.87
C MET A 1 7.81 -11.09 4.68
N GLU A 2 8.24 -11.45 5.90
CA GLU A 2 9.13 -10.59 6.74
C GLU A 2 10.33 -10.01 5.98
N GLN A 3 11.14 -10.83 5.30
CA GLN A 3 12.31 -10.34 4.53
C GLN A 3 11.94 -9.35 3.41
N LEU A 4 10.74 -9.46 2.84
CA LEU A 4 10.27 -8.50 1.85
C LEU A 4 9.88 -7.19 2.53
N ILE A 5 9.21 -7.26 3.67
CA ILE A 5 8.88 -6.08 4.48
C ILE A 5 10.17 -5.37 4.91
N ASP A 6 11.16 -6.11 5.42
CA ASP A 6 12.49 -5.58 5.76
C ASP A 6 13.10 -4.83 4.58
N ALA A 7 13.15 -5.47 3.41
CA ALA A 7 13.75 -4.88 2.22
C ALA A 7 13.00 -3.65 1.71
N LEU A 8 11.66 -3.62 1.81
CA LEU A 8 10.86 -2.47 1.38
C LEU A 8 10.94 -1.32 2.39
N LEU A 9 10.96 -1.61 3.70
CA LEU A 9 11.19 -0.59 4.73
C LEU A 9 12.59 0.02 4.57
N ASP A 10 13.63 -0.80 4.42
CA ASP A 10 15.00 -0.33 4.16
C ASP A 10 15.07 0.51 2.88
N TRP A 11 14.32 0.13 1.85
CA TRP A 11 14.21 0.95 0.64
C TRP A 11 13.54 2.30 0.92
N ILE A 12 12.48 2.36 1.74
CA ILE A 12 11.81 3.63 2.14
C ILE A 12 12.81 4.54 2.87
N ASP A 13 13.58 3.99 3.82
CA ASP A 13 14.61 4.74 4.57
C ASP A 13 15.61 5.41 3.63
N HIS A 14 16.14 4.67 2.65
CA HIS A 14 17.10 5.18 1.68
C HIS A 14 16.51 6.15 0.63
N ASN A 15 15.18 6.22 0.50
CA ASN A 15 14.52 6.99 -0.57
C ASN A 15 13.59 8.09 -0.06
N SER A 16 13.46 8.27 1.26
CA SER A 16 12.61 9.27 1.91
C SER A 16 13.37 10.00 3.03
N SER A 17 12.67 10.78 3.85
CA SER A 17 13.22 11.40 5.06
C SER A 17 12.90 10.63 6.34
N TYR A 18 12.22 9.49 6.24
CA TYR A 18 11.90 8.67 7.40
C TYR A 18 13.12 7.90 7.88
N ASP A 19 13.26 7.78 9.20
CA ASP A 19 14.20 6.87 9.87
C ASP A 19 13.41 5.64 10.32
N ILE A 20 13.69 4.49 9.72
CA ILE A 20 12.99 3.24 10.03
C ILE A 20 13.55 2.50 11.24
N GLY A 21 14.65 2.94 11.84
CA GLY A 21 15.37 2.20 12.88
C GLY A 21 14.55 1.87 14.13
N HIS A 22 13.40 2.54 14.30
CA HIS A 22 12.44 2.33 15.38
C HIS A 22 11.02 1.99 14.90
N VAL A 23 10.80 1.83 13.59
CA VAL A 23 9.49 1.50 13.04
C VAL A 23 9.23 0.00 13.26
N PRO A 24 8.23 -0.38 14.08
CA PRO A 24 7.86 -1.77 14.25
C PRO A 24 7.25 -2.33 12.97
N HIS A 25 7.36 -3.63 12.72
CA HIS A 25 6.70 -4.21 11.54
C HIS A 25 5.16 -4.14 11.67
N PRO A 26 4.44 -3.81 10.59
CA PRO A 26 3.00 -4.01 10.55
C PRO A 26 2.67 -5.49 10.40
N ILE A 27 1.45 -5.87 10.76
CA ILE A 27 0.90 -7.16 10.36
C ILE A 27 0.48 -7.04 8.89
N VAL A 28 0.93 -7.95 8.02
CA VAL A 28 0.51 -8.00 6.61
C VAL A 28 -0.35 -9.25 6.38
N LEU A 29 -1.62 -9.04 6.04
CA LEU A 29 -2.58 -10.11 5.75
C LEU A 29 -2.93 -10.10 4.27
N GLN A 30 -2.66 -11.22 3.60
CA GLN A 30 -3.10 -11.43 2.23
C GLN A 30 -4.53 -11.96 2.21
N LEU A 31 -5.41 -11.28 1.48
CA LEU A 31 -6.85 -11.56 1.41
C LEU A 31 -7.29 -11.93 -0.01
N THR A 32 -8.45 -12.59 -0.11
CA THR A 32 -9.16 -12.72 -1.40
C THR A 32 -9.79 -11.39 -1.80
N PRO A 33 -10.15 -11.19 -3.09
CA PRO A 33 -10.81 -9.95 -3.53
C PRO A 33 -12.06 -9.61 -2.71
N GLU A 34 -12.90 -10.60 -2.39
CA GLU A 34 -14.14 -10.41 -1.62
C GLU A 34 -13.86 -10.02 -0.17
N ALA A 35 -12.84 -10.65 0.45
CA ALA A 35 -12.47 -10.35 1.82
C ALA A 35 -11.85 -8.95 1.94
N LEU A 36 -10.97 -8.58 1.00
CA LEU A 36 -10.38 -7.25 0.96
C LEU A 36 -11.44 -6.16 0.71
N THR A 37 -12.33 -6.38 -0.26
CA THR A 37 -13.45 -5.48 -0.53
C THR A 37 -14.30 -5.31 0.72
N ARG A 38 -14.65 -6.40 1.39
CA ARG A 38 -15.43 -6.32 2.63
C ARG A 38 -14.74 -5.45 3.67
N GLU A 39 -13.44 -5.61 3.88
CA GLU A 39 -12.73 -4.80 4.87
C GLU A 39 -12.64 -3.32 4.51
N PHE A 40 -12.42 -3.01 3.23
CA PHE A 40 -12.43 -1.63 2.75
C PHE A 40 -13.79 -0.94 3.01
N TYR A 41 -14.89 -1.67 2.86
CA TYR A 41 -16.24 -1.16 3.03
C TYR A 41 -16.80 -1.31 4.45
N THR A 42 -16.04 -1.79 5.44
CA THR A 42 -16.55 -2.04 6.82
C THR A 42 -17.22 -0.81 7.44
N GLY A 43 -16.71 0.41 7.18
CA GLY A 43 -17.31 1.66 7.66
C GLY A 43 -18.49 2.20 6.85
N VAL A 44 -18.68 1.70 5.61
CA VAL A 44 -19.68 2.17 4.65
C VAL A 44 -20.25 1.00 3.81
N PRO A 45 -20.81 -0.04 4.45
CA PRO A 45 -21.16 -1.29 3.75
C PRO A 45 -22.22 -1.11 2.66
N HIS A 46 -23.00 -0.03 2.71
CA HIS A 46 -24.02 0.32 1.71
C HIS A 46 -23.43 0.84 0.38
N LEU A 47 -22.12 1.10 0.31
CA LEU A 47 -21.43 1.51 -0.91
C LEU A 47 -20.70 0.35 -1.59
N MET A 48 -20.72 -0.85 -1.00
CA MET A 48 -20.08 -2.03 -1.56
C MET A 48 -20.76 -2.44 -2.87
N PRO A 49 -20.01 -2.87 -3.90
CA PRO A 49 -20.59 -3.29 -5.17
C PRO A 49 -21.48 -4.55 -5.02
N ASP A 50 -22.46 -4.68 -5.91
CA ASP A 50 -23.48 -5.74 -5.84
C ASP A 50 -22.91 -7.15 -6.00
N ASP A 51 -21.82 -7.30 -6.76
CA ASP A 51 -21.09 -8.56 -6.93
C ASP A 51 -20.11 -8.86 -5.77
N GLY A 52 -19.96 -7.92 -4.83
CA GLY A 52 -19.13 -8.05 -3.65
C GLY A 52 -17.63 -7.87 -3.87
N VAL A 53 -17.19 -7.45 -5.07
CA VAL A 53 -15.78 -7.23 -5.39
C VAL A 53 -15.58 -5.86 -6.01
N ASP A 54 -14.74 -5.03 -5.38
CA ASP A 54 -14.23 -3.81 -6.02
C ASP A 54 -12.83 -4.05 -6.57
N GLU A 55 -12.73 -4.26 -7.89
CA GLU A 55 -11.46 -4.54 -8.59
C GLU A 55 -10.43 -3.41 -8.48
N ARG A 56 -10.82 -2.23 -7.98
CA ARG A 56 -9.91 -1.09 -7.78
C ARG A 56 -9.18 -1.16 -6.44
N VAL A 57 -9.65 -1.98 -5.51
CA VAL A 57 -9.07 -2.11 -4.17
C VAL A 57 -8.00 -3.19 -4.18
N ASN A 58 -6.74 -2.77 -4.12
CA ASN A 58 -5.60 -3.68 -4.08
C ASN A 58 -5.01 -3.86 -2.69
N ALA A 59 -5.18 -2.87 -1.81
CA ALA A 59 -4.77 -2.94 -0.42
C ALA A 59 -5.46 -1.85 0.42
N LEU A 60 -5.28 -1.93 1.73
CA LEU A 60 -5.53 -0.83 2.66
C LEU A 60 -4.67 -0.96 3.93
N TYR A 61 -4.15 0.16 4.42
CA TYR A 61 -3.54 0.26 5.74
C TYR A 61 -4.56 0.70 6.79
N ALA A 62 -4.81 -0.18 7.77
CA ALA A 62 -5.66 0.07 8.92
C ALA A 62 -4.79 0.35 10.16
N ALA A 63 -4.52 1.63 10.43
CA ALA A 63 -3.66 2.06 11.53
C ALA A 63 -4.17 1.64 12.93
N GLY A 64 -5.50 1.53 13.09
CA GLY A 64 -6.14 1.14 14.36
C GLY A 64 -6.19 -0.36 14.62
N ASP A 65 -5.82 -1.18 13.64
CA ASP A 65 -5.93 -2.64 13.72
C ASP A 65 -4.61 -3.28 14.14
N GLY A 66 -4.65 -4.14 15.15
CA GLY A 66 -3.45 -4.76 15.70
C GLY A 66 -2.58 -3.79 16.53
N PRO A 67 -1.40 -4.21 16.98
CA PRO A 67 -0.56 -3.40 17.87
C PRO A 67 0.12 -2.21 17.19
N HIS A 68 0.40 -2.32 15.88
CA HIS A 68 1.18 -1.34 15.11
C HIS A 68 0.55 -1.00 13.76
N GLY A 69 -0.74 -1.30 13.59
CA GLY A 69 -1.43 -1.23 12.31
C GLY A 69 -1.37 -2.55 11.54
N THR A 70 -2.36 -2.75 10.67
CA THR A 70 -2.50 -3.92 9.82
C THR A 70 -2.62 -3.48 8.37
N ILE A 71 -1.85 -4.11 7.49
CA ILE A 71 -1.97 -3.97 6.04
C ILE A 71 -2.77 -5.16 5.54
N TYR A 72 -3.94 -4.89 4.98
CA TYR A 72 -4.70 -5.89 4.22
C TYR A 72 -4.34 -5.72 2.76
N LEU A 73 -3.87 -6.79 2.12
CA LEU A 73 -3.30 -6.77 0.79
C LEU A 73 -3.96 -7.85 -0.07
N LEU A 74 -4.25 -7.55 -1.33
CA LEU A 74 -4.73 -8.55 -2.26
C LEU A 74 -3.69 -9.67 -2.39
N ALA A 75 -4.13 -10.92 -2.30
CA ALA A 75 -3.23 -12.06 -2.34
C ALA A 75 -2.41 -12.05 -3.65
N ALA A 76 -1.10 -12.22 -3.54
CA ALA A 76 -0.18 -12.09 -4.67
C ALA A 76 -0.54 -13.04 -5.82
N GLY A 77 -1.02 -14.25 -5.51
CA GLY A 77 -1.38 -15.27 -6.51
C GLY A 77 -2.63 -14.95 -7.34
N VAL A 78 -3.41 -13.93 -6.97
CA VAL A 78 -4.56 -13.45 -7.77
C VAL A 78 -4.33 -12.03 -8.30
N TYR A 79 -3.15 -11.46 -8.05
CA TYR A 79 -2.77 -10.16 -8.58
C TYR A 79 -2.52 -10.24 -10.08
N GLN A 80 -2.72 -9.14 -10.80
CA GLN A 80 -2.49 -9.09 -12.24
C GLN A 80 -1.09 -9.60 -12.60
N ASP A 81 -0.98 -10.40 -13.66
CA ASP A 81 0.28 -10.91 -14.22
C ASP A 81 1.07 -11.83 -13.26
N ALA A 82 0.44 -12.33 -12.19
CA ALA A 82 1.07 -13.24 -11.23
C ALA A 82 1.58 -14.55 -11.87
N GLU A 83 0.95 -15.02 -12.94
CA GLU A 83 1.32 -16.24 -13.67
C GLU A 83 2.68 -16.15 -14.38
N PHE A 84 3.24 -14.94 -14.55
CA PHE A 84 4.54 -14.74 -15.19
C PHE A 84 5.73 -14.82 -14.24
N PHE A 85 5.50 -15.10 -12.95
CA PHE A 85 6.54 -15.18 -11.92
C PHE A 85 6.55 -16.56 -11.27
N ASP A 86 7.75 -17.07 -10.95
CA ASP A 86 7.90 -18.33 -10.21
C ASP A 86 7.30 -18.21 -8.80
N GLN A 87 7.47 -17.05 -8.18
CA GLN A 87 6.77 -16.67 -6.96
C GLN A 87 5.93 -15.41 -7.23
N PRO A 88 4.60 -15.44 -7.04
CA PRO A 88 3.76 -14.27 -7.29
C PRO A 88 4.19 -13.01 -6.51
N THR A 89 4.81 -13.18 -5.34
CA THR A 89 5.38 -12.09 -4.54
C THR A 89 6.62 -11.42 -5.15
N GLU A 90 7.13 -11.91 -6.29
CA GLU A 90 8.20 -11.27 -7.07
C GLU A 90 7.67 -10.22 -8.05
N ASN A 91 6.34 -10.19 -8.27
CA ASN A 91 5.73 -9.21 -9.14
C ASN A 91 5.99 -7.78 -8.60
N PRO A 92 6.71 -6.92 -9.36
CA PRO A 92 7.07 -5.58 -8.89
C PRO A 92 5.85 -4.67 -8.71
N LEU A 93 4.76 -4.90 -9.45
CA LEU A 93 3.52 -4.13 -9.29
C LEU A 93 2.85 -4.47 -7.95
N TRP A 94 2.78 -5.75 -7.61
CA TRP A 94 2.25 -6.19 -6.32
C TRP A 94 3.12 -5.68 -5.15
N ARG A 95 4.45 -5.72 -5.30
CA ARG A 95 5.37 -5.16 -4.30
C ARG A 95 5.21 -3.66 -4.15
N GLU A 96 4.91 -2.93 -5.22
CA GLU A 96 4.64 -1.49 -5.13
C GLU A 96 3.36 -1.19 -4.36
N VAL A 97 2.31 -2.00 -4.51
CA VAL A 97 1.10 -1.87 -3.67
C VAL A 97 1.45 -2.09 -2.19
N LEU A 98 2.24 -3.12 -1.87
CA LEU A 98 2.71 -3.30 -0.49
C LEU A 98 3.57 -2.12 -0.01
N LEU A 99 4.48 -1.62 -0.85
CA LEU A 99 5.31 -0.46 -0.54
C LEU A 99 4.46 0.77 -0.24
N HIS A 100 3.40 1.02 -1.01
CA HIS A 100 2.47 2.12 -0.82
C HIS A 100 1.87 2.09 0.60
N GLU A 101 1.35 0.93 1.02
CA GLU A 101 0.79 0.78 2.37
C GLU A 101 1.87 0.85 3.46
N LEU A 102 3.09 0.39 3.18
CA LEU A 102 4.22 0.54 4.09
C LEU A 102 4.62 2.01 4.28
N VAL A 103 4.48 2.86 3.26
CA VAL A 103 4.68 4.31 3.39
C VAL A 103 3.65 4.88 4.37
N HIS A 104 2.37 4.52 4.25
CA HIS A 104 1.35 4.94 5.22
C HIS A 104 1.63 4.44 6.63
N HIS A 105 2.12 3.22 6.76
CA HIS A 105 2.55 2.69 8.03
C HIS A 105 3.69 3.51 8.65
N VAL A 106 4.75 3.79 7.90
CA VAL A 106 5.87 4.62 8.37
C VAL A 106 5.43 6.04 8.70
N GLN A 107 4.54 6.63 7.89
CA GLN A 107 3.95 7.94 8.16
C GLN A 107 3.19 7.98 9.50
N TRP A 108 2.49 6.89 9.82
CA TRP A 108 1.80 6.77 11.10
C TRP A 108 2.78 6.58 12.27
N GLN A 109 3.72 5.64 12.15
CA GLN A 109 4.66 5.31 13.23
C GLN A 109 5.66 6.44 13.52
N SER A 110 5.98 7.27 12.53
CA SER A 110 6.83 8.47 12.71
C SER A 110 6.10 9.66 13.33
N GLY A 111 4.77 9.59 13.46
CA GLY A 111 3.93 10.67 13.99
C GLY A 111 3.69 11.83 13.01
N VAL A 112 4.16 11.75 11.75
CA VAL A 112 3.82 12.79 10.75
C VAL A 112 2.32 12.83 10.50
N ALA A 113 1.64 11.68 10.59
CA ALA A 113 0.20 11.57 10.46
C ALA A 113 -0.59 12.43 11.47
N ASP A 114 -0.04 12.67 12.66
CA ASP A 114 -0.67 13.50 13.70
C ASP A 114 -0.80 14.98 13.30
N THR A 115 -0.03 15.40 12.30
CA THR A 115 -0.05 16.78 11.80
C THR A 115 -1.05 16.99 10.67
N TRP A 116 -1.62 15.92 10.12
CA TRP A 116 -2.48 15.99 8.95
C TRP A 116 -3.89 16.49 9.29
N GLN A 117 -4.48 17.24 8.38
CA GLN A 117 -5.89 17.64 8.47
C GLN A 117 -6.83 16.52 8.05
N CYS A 118 -6.36 15.62 7.18
CA CYS A 118 -7.07 14.43 6.76
C CYS A 118 -6.06 13.33 6.31
N PRO A 119 -6.45 12.05 6.34
CA PRO A 119 -5.56 10.95 5.95
C PRO A 119 -5.01 11.04 4.52
N ALA A 120 -5.80 11.61 3.61
CA ALA A 120 -5.41 11.77 2.20
C ALA A 120 -4.09 12.53 2.02
N GLN A 121 -3.69 13.40 2.97
CA GLN A 121 -2.41 14.12 2.86
C GLN A 121 -1.18 13.20 2.74
N GLY A 122 -1.25 11.95 3.23
CA GLY A 122 -0.18 10.96 3.11
C GLY A 122 0.00 10.36 1.70
N GLU A 123 -1.05 10.40 0.87
CA GLU A 123 -1.10 9.78 -0.46
C GLU A 123 -0.01 10.33 -1.39
N SER A 124 0.28 11.63 -1.32
CA SER A 124 1.18 12.28 -2.29
C SER A 124 2.56 11.64 -2.28
N GLU A 125 3.06 11.34 -1.09
CA GLU A 125 4.37 10.74 -0.93
C GLU A 125 4.35 9.25 -1.26
N ALA A 126 3.30 8.53 -0.85
CA ALA A 126 3.12 7.11 -1.18
C ALA A 126 3.12 6.88 -2.70
N TYR A 127 2.39 7.70 -3.47
CA TYR A 127 2.43 7.65 -4.94
C TYR A 127 3.82 7.98 -5.50
N SER A 128 4.45 9.05 -5.00
CA SER A 128 5.78 9.49 -5.47
C SER A 128 6.85 8.41 -5.26
N LEU A 129 6.87 7.79 -4.09
CA LEU A 129 7.78 6.70 -3.75
C LEU A 129 7.49 5.44 -4.57
N GLY A 130 6.21 5.08 -4.75
CA GLY A 130 5.82 3.97 -5.63
C GLY A 130 6.29 4.16 -7.08
N ALA A 131 6.18 5.37 -7.63
CA ALA A 131 6.67 5.68 -8.98
C ALA A 131 8.18 5.45 -9.10
N ARG A 132 8.94 5.92 -8.10
CA ARG A 132 10.38 5.76 -8.03
C ARG A 132 10.76 4.28 -7.92
N TYR A 133 10.05 3.52 -7.09
CA TYR A 133 10.29 2.09 -6.91
C TYR A 133 10.09 1.31 -8.21
N LEU A 134 9.00 1.54 -8.94
CA LEU A 134 8.74 0.87 -10.22
C LEU A 134 9.81 1.22 -11.26
N THR A 135 10.22 2.49 -11.31
CA THR A 135 11.29 2.94 -12.20
C THR A 135 12.61 2.21 -11.90
N GLN A 136 13.00 2.10 -10.63
CA GLN A 136 14.23 1.41 -10.22
C GLN A 136 14.13 -0.10 -10.42
N SER A 137 12.94 -0.67 -10.33
CA SER A 137 12.65 -2.09 -10.59
C SER A 137 12.52 -2.42 -12.08
N ALA A 138 12.71 -1.44 -12.97
CA ALA A 138 12.50 -1.56 -14.41
C ALA A 138 11.08 -2.06 -14.81
N ALA A 139 10.09 -1.80 -13.96
CA ALA A 139 8.69 -2.11 -14.20
C ALA A 139 8.00 -0.92 -14.88
N THR A 140 7.03 -1.20 -15.75
CA THR A 140 6.20 -0.14 -16.35
C THR A 140 5.16 0.29 -15.33
N ASP A 141 5.11 1.59 -15.03
CA ASP A 141 4.09 2.15 -14.13
C ASP A 141 2.71 2.07 -14.81
N PRO A 142 1.73 1.37 -14.21
CA PRO A 142 0.40 1.24 -14.77
C PRO A 142 -0.43 2.53 -14.66
N MET A 143 0.04 3.52 -13.89
CA MET A 143 -0.66 4.80 -13.68
C MET A 143 -0.12 5.90 -14.60
N PRO A 144 -0.77 6.18 -15.74
CA PRO A 144 -0.39 7.33 -16.56
C PRO A 144 -0.60 8.63 -15.78
N ASN A 145 0.39 9.52 -15.81
CA ASN A 145 0.39 10.80 -15.09
C ASN A 145 0.21 10.66 -13.58
N ARG A 146 0.93 9.74 -12.93
CA ARG A 146 0.88 9.52 -11.47
C ARG A 146 0.98 10.79 -10.62
N ASN A 147 1.72 11.82 -11.04
CA ASN A 147 1.75 13.14 -10.38
C ASN A 147 0.37 13.83 -10.32
N PHE A 148 -0.43 13.70 -11.37
CA PHE A 148 -1.81 14.22 -11.39
C PHE A 148 -2.67 13.46 -10.38
N TRP A 149 -2.61 12.12 -10.39
CA TRP A 149 -3.39 11.28 -9.47
C TRP A 149 -2.98 11.50 -8.02
N SER A 150 -1.68 11.57 -7.74
CA SER A 150 -1.12 11.96 -6.44
C SER A 150 -1.76 13.26 -5.94
N MET A 151 -1.85 14.30 -6.77
CA MET A 151 -2.46 15.57 -6.38
C MET A 151 -3.96 15.42 -6.10
N ILE A 152 -4.69 14.63 -6.89
CA ILE A 152 -6.13 14.43 -6.71
C ILE A 152 -6.42 13.65 -5.43
N TYR A 153 -5.72 12.53 -5.23
CA TYR A 153 -5.91 11.67 -4.06
C TYR A 153 -5.41 12.30 -2.76
N SER A 154 -4.52 13.30 -2.83
CA SER A 154 -4.04 14.01 -1.63
C SER A 154 -4.94 15.14 -1.14
N ARG A 155 -6.09 15.36 -1.79
CA ARG A 155 -7.01 16.44 -1.40
C ARG A 155 -7.93 15.99 -0.28
N CYS A 156 -7.94 16.77 0.80
CA CYS A 156 -9.10 16.96 1.65
C CYS A 156 -10.11 17.89 0.90
#